data_AF-H2YNY6-F1
#
_entry.id   AF-H2YNY6-F1
#
_cell.length_a   1.000
_cell.length_b   1.000
_cell.length_c   1.000
_cell.angle_alpha   90.00
_cell.angle_beta   90.00
_cell.angle_gamma   90.00
#
_symmetry.space_group_name_H-M   'P 1'
#
loop_
_entity.id
_entity.type
_entity.pdbx_description
1 polymer ?
#
loop_
_entity_poly.entity_id
_entity_poly.type
_entity_poly.pdbx_seq_one_letter_code
_entity_poly.pdbx_strand_id
1 'polypeptide(L)'
;MANLYSDHNIHRWAIRSLASLSAASLAEDDYGVVQRRLHQVLNVLLDLLITLEKNGKVLPSLSFAAAGKMLREQQSIKCETISAIYRITDTFSNQLESIPVDAEFRRKLRSFVDHQE
;
A
#
# COMPACT_ATOMS: atom_id res chain seq x y z
N MET A 1 -23.62 10.23 -5.79
CA MET A 1 -22.63 9.25 -5.29
C MET A 1 -21.43 10.02 -4.79
N ALA A 2 -21.03 9.86 -3.53
CA ALA A 2 -19.81 10.47 -3.02
C ALA A 2 -18.60 9.85 -3.75
N ASN A 3 -17.72 10.67 -4.33
CA ASN A 3 -16.50 10.19 -4.96
C ASN A 3 -15.53 9.77 -3.84
N LEU A 4 -15.27 8.47 -3.71
CA LEU A 4 -14.37 7.86 -2.71
C LEU A 4 -12.95 8.49 -2.70
N TYR A 5 -12.54 9.04 -3.84
CA TYR A 5 -11.22 9.64 -4.06
C TYR A 5 -11.15 11.14 -3.72
N SER A 6 -12.26 11.76 -3.35
CA SER A 6 -12.30 13.19 -2.99
C SER A 6 -11.34 13.51 -1.84
N ASP A 7 -11.22 12.58 -0.88
CA ASP A 7 -10.35 12.67 0.28
C ASP A 7 -9.00 11.95 0.09
N HIS A 8 -8.48 11.87 -1.15
CA HIS A 8 -7.24 11.17 -1.48
C HIS A 8 -6.04 11.57 -0.58
N ASN A 9 -5.97 12.82 -0.13
CA ASN A 9 -4.91 13.25 0.79
C ASN A 9 -4.95 12.53 2.13
N ILE A 10 -6.15 12.32 2.70
CA ILE A 10 -6.32 11.59 3.96
C ILE A 10 -5.90 10.13 3.77
N HIS A 11 -6.33 9.50 2.66
CA HIS A 11 -5.92 8.13 2.32
C HIS A 11 -4.40 8.01 2.22
N ARG A 12 -3.74 8.92 1.50
CA ARG A 12 -2.27 8.94 1.39
C ARG A 12 -1.58 9.12 2.74
N TRP A 13 -2.06 10.06 3.57
CA TRP A 13 -1.47 10.28 4.88
C TRP A 13 -1.64 9.08 5.81
N ALA A 14 -2.80 8.41 5.78
CA ALA A 14 -3.03 7.20 6.55
C ALA A 14 -2.05 6.09 6.13
N ILE A 15 -1.92 5.83 4.82
CA ILE A 15 -1.00 4.84 4.26
C ILE A 15 0.45 5.15 4.66
N ARG A 16 0.87 6.40 4.47
CA ARG A 16 2.23 6.86 4.83
C ARG A 16 2.51 6.70 6.31
N SER A 17 1.56 7.08 7.16
CA SER A 17 1.70 7.03 8.61
C SER A 17 1.78 5.59 9.09
N LEU A 18 0.95 4.70 8.54
CA LEU A 18 0.97 3.26 8.83
C LEU A 18 2.33 2.64 8.49
N ALA A 19 2.86 2.94 7.29
CA ALA A 19 4.16 2.44 6.86
C ALA A 19 5.32 3.02 7.68
N SER A 20 5.25 4.30 8.04
CA SER A 20 6.27 4.95 8.86
C SER A 20 6.28 4.42 10.28
N LEU A 21 5.10 4.22 10.89
CA LEU A 21 4.96 3.62 12.22
C LEU A 21 5.46 2.17 12.22
N SER A 22 5.13 1.40 11.19
CA SER A 22 5.61 0.03 11.03
C SER A 22 7.13 0.00 10.91
N ALA A 23 7.73 0.89 10.10
CA ALA A 23 9.18 0.97 9.97
C ALA A 23 9.88 1.40 11.28
N ALA A 24 9.33 2.40 11.99
CA ALA A 24 9.86 2.86 13.26
C ALA A 24 9.83 1.75 14.34
N SER A 25 8.84 0.85 14.27
CA SER A 25 8.75 -0.28 15.21
C SER A 25 9.94 -1.23 15.14
N LEU A 26 10.75 -1.24 14.08
CA LEU A 26 11.96 -2.05 14.07
C LEU A 26 12.99 -1.59 15.12
N ALA A 27 13.06 -0.27 15.36
CA ALA A 27 14.01 0.33 16.30
C ALA A 27 13.41 0.63 17.68
N GLU A 28 12.10 0.88 17.75
CA GLU A 28 11.43 1.40 18.95
C GLU A 28 10.51 0.38 19.67
N ASP A 29 10.22 -0.78 19.06
CA ASP A 29 9.35 -1.82 19.63
C ASP A 29 10.16 -3.03 20.09
N ASP A 30 10.80 -2.90 21.26
CA ASP A 30 11.65 -3.93 21.88
C ASP A 30 10.94 -5.27 22.12
N TYR A 31 9.61 -5.25 22.26
CA TYR A 31 8.78 -6.44 22.49
C TYR A 31 8.15 -7.02 21.22
N GLY A 32 8.30 -6.33 20.08
CA GLY A 32 7.80 -6.72 18.77
C GLY A 32 6.28 -6.83 18.69
N VAL A 33 5.53 -6.07 19.48
CA VAL A 33 4.05 -6.10 19.46
C VAL A 33 3.48 -5.65 18.11
N VAL A 34 4.05 -4.59 17.54
CA VAL A 34 3.71 -4.06 16.22
C VAL A 34 4.27 -4.99 15.14
N GLN A 35 5.50 -5.47 15.31
CA GLN A 35 6.15 -6.40 14.38
C GLN A 35 5.34 -7.70 14.20
N ARG A 36 4.72 -8.21 15.26
CA ARG A 36 3.81 -9.37 15.20
C ARG A 36 2.58 -9.12 14.33
N ARG A 37 2.15 -7.87 14.15
CA ARG A 37 1.00 -7.48 13.31
C ARG A 37 1.42 -7.00 11.92
N LEU A 38 2.71 -6.98 11.62
CA LEU A 38 3.25 -6.48 10.35
C LEU A 38 2.70 -7.25 9.13
N HIS A 39 2.46 -8.55 9.29
CA HIS A 39 1.80 -9.37 8.27
C HIS A 39 0.42 -8.82 7.87
N GLN A 40 -0.36 -8.34 8.84
CA GLN A 40 -1.70 -7.78 8.58
C GLN A 40 -1.60 -6.46 7.83
N VAL A 41 -0.65 -5.61 8.23
CA VAL A 41 -0.37 -4.33 7.57
C VAL A 41 0.05 -4.55 6.12
N LEU A 42 0.99 -5.46 5.88
CA LEU A 42 1.47 -5.79 4.54
C LEU A 42 0.36 -6.39 3.67
N ASN A 43 -0.43 -7.34 4.19
CA ASN A 43 -1.54 -7.93 3.45
C ASN A 43 -2.57 -6.86 3.04
N VAL A 44 -2.92 -5.94 3.94
CA VAL A 44 -3.87 -4.85 3.64
C VAL A 44 -3.31 -3.90 2.57
N LEU A 45 -2.02 -3.53 2.63
CA LEU A 45 -1.41 -2.67 1.62
C LEU A 45 -1.32 -3.36 0.25
N LEU A 46 -1.02 -4.66 0.22
CA LEU A 46 -0.94 -5.45 -1.01
C LEU A 46 -2.34 -5.67 -1.63
N ASP A 47 -3.34 -5.95 -0.81
CA ASP A 47 -4.74 -6.05 -1.26
C ASP A 47 -5.25 -4.72 -1.81
N LEU A 48 -4.94 -3.61 -1.14
CA LEU A 48 -5.27 -2.27 -1.61
C LEU A 48 -4.63 -1.99 -2.97
N LEU A 49 -3.35 -2.32 -3.15
CA LEU A 49 -2.65 -2.15 -4.42
C LEU A 49 -3.32 -2.96 -5.54
N ILE A 50 -3.58 -4.25 -5.31
CA ILE A 50 -4.23 -5.14 -6.29
C ILE A 50 -5.62 -4.62 -6.65
N THR A 51 -6.38 -4.14 -5.65
CA THR A 51 -7.71 -3.58 -5.85
C THR A 51 -7.64 -2.28 -6.66
N LEU A 52 -6.68 -1.39 -6.40
CA LEU A 52 -6.48 -0.18 -7.19
C LEU A 52 -6.08 -0.49 -8.64
N GLU A 53 -5.26 -1.52 -8.86
CA GLU A 53 -4.87 -1.96 -10.21
C GLU A 53 -6.03 -2.55 -11.01
N LYS A 54 -6.90 -3.33 -10.35
CA LYS A 54 -8.11 -3.91 -10.97
C LYS A 54 -9.14 -2.84 -11.32
N ASN A 55 -9.32 -1.84 -10.45
CA ASN A 55 -10.37 -0.83 -10.58
C ASN A 55 -10.01 0.38 -11.46
N GLY A 56 -8.76 0.53 -11.90
CA GLY A 56 -8.32 1.64 -12.75
C GLY A 56 -9.00 1.74 -14.13
N LYS A 57 -9.81 0.74 -14.51
CA LYS A 57 -10.45 0.67 -15.84
C LYS A 57 -11.91 1.12 -15.87
N VAL A 58 -12.58 1.29 -14.74
CA VAL A 58 -14.03 1.57 -14.69
C VAL A 58 -14.25 3.05 -14.37
N LEU A 59 -14.37 3.87 -15.41
CA LEU A 59 -14.91 5.21 -15.30
C LEU A 59 -16.39 5.16 -15.73
N PRO A 60 -17.36 5.33 -14.82
CA PRO A 60 -18.75 5.55 -15.19
C PRO A 60 -18.85 6.84 -16.01
N SER A 61 -19.97 7.06 -16.69
CA SER A 61 -20.32 8.24 -17.51
C SER A 61 -20.01 9.59 -16.81
N LEU A 62 -18.74 9.99 -16.85
CA LEU A 62 -18.19 11.21 -16.27
C LEU A 62 -17.66 12.06 -17.41
N SER A 63 -17.71 13.38 -17.25
CA SER A 63 -17.04 14.28 -18.19
C SER A 63 -15.53 13.99 -18.21
N PHE A 64 -14.87 14.21 -19.34
CA PHE A 64 -13.43 13.99 -19.49
C PHE A 64 -12.59 14.66 -18.38
N ALA A 65 -13.00 15.86 -17.93
CA ALA A 65 -12.33 16.58 -16.85
C ALA A 65 -12.50 15.90 -15.48
N ALA A 66 -13.70 15.42 -15.15
CA ALA A 66 -13.98 14.71 -13.91
C ALA A 66 -13.29 13.33 -13.88
N ALA A 67 -13.31 12.62 -15.01
CA ALA A 67 -12.59 11.36 -15.19
C ALA A 67 -11.08 11.54 -15.01
N GLY A 68 -10.49 12.58 -15.64
CA GLY A 68 -9.07 12.89 -15.50
C GLY A 68 -8.65 13.25 -14.08
N LYS A 69 -9.49 13.97 -13.33
CA LYS A 69 -9.24 14.27 -11.91
C LYS A 69 -9.26 13.00 -11.06
N MET A 70 -10.29 12.17 -11.21
CA MET A 70 -10.43 10.91 -10.47
C MET A 70 -9.27 9.95 -10.74
N LEU A 71 -8.83 9.82 -11.99
CA LEU A 71 -7.66 9.01 -12.35
C LEU A 71 -6.37 9.51 -11.67
N ARG A 72 -6.16 10.83 -11.60
CA ARG A 72 -4.99 11.39 -10.91
C ARG A 72 -5.03 11.12 -9.40
N GLU A 73 -6.20 11.24 -8.78
CA GLU A 73 -6.40 10.96 -7.36
C GLU A 73 -6.15 9.46 -7.06
N GLN A 74 -6.71 8.57 -7.88
CA GLN A 74 -6.45 7.12 -7.83
C GLN A 74 -4.96 6.80 -7.97
N GLN A 75 -4.30 7.38 -8.99
CA GLN A 75 -2.88 7.16 -9.22
C GLN A 75 -2.04 7.66 -8.05
N SER A 76 -2.41 8.78 -7.43
CA SER A 76 -1.67 9.29 -6.28
C SER A 76 -1.76 8.36 -5.07
N ILE A 77 -2.90 7.70 -4.83
CA ILE A 77 -3.04 6.69 -3.78
C ILE A 77 -2.24 5.43 -4.13
N LYS A 78 -2.26 5.01 -5.40
CA LYS A 78 -1.47 3.87 -5.89
C LYS A 78 0.02 4.09 -5.64
N CYS A 79 0.56 5.24 -6.07
CA CYS A 79 1.98 5.57 -5.87
C CYS A 79 2.35 5.60 -4.38
N GLU A 80 1.50 6.17 -3.53
CA GLU A 80 1.76 6.19 -2.08
C GLU A 80 1.75 4.78 -1.48
N THR A 81 0.85 3.91 -1.94
CA THR A 81 0.78 2.50 -1.51
C THR A 81 2.04 1.74 -1.89
N ILE A 82 2.52 1.93 -3.13
CA ILE A 82 3.79 1.37 -3.63
C ILE A 82 4.96 1.84 -2.75
N SER A 83 5.08 3.15 -2.50
CA SER A 83 6.14 3.71 -1.65
C SER A 83 6.08 3.19 -0.21
N ALA A 84 4.88 3.02 0.34
CA ALA A 84 4.67 2.45 1.67
C ALA A 84 5.13 0.99 1.76
N ILE A 85 4.79 0.17 0.75
CA ILE A 85 5.24 -1.23 0.67
C ILE A 85 6.76 -1.27 0.59
N TYR A 86 7.37 -0.51 -0.32
CA TYR A 86 8.83 -0.44 -0.47
C TYR A 86 9.53 -0.07 0.84
N ARG A 87 9.00 0.92 1.56
CA ARG A 87 9.57 1.35 2.84
C ARG A 87 9.55 0.23 3.88
N ILE A 88 8.45 -0.51 3.98
CA ILE A 88 8.35 -1.65 4.89
C ILE A 88 9.29 -2.77 4.44
N THR A 89 9.28 -3.14 3.15
CA THR A 89 10.11 -4.24 2.64
C THR A 89 11.61 -3.96 2.77
N ASP A 90 12.03 -2.70 2.58
CA ASP A 90 13.43 -2.29 2.74
C ASP A 90 13.86 -2.33 4.22
N THR A 91 13.03 -1.78 5.10
CA THR A 91 13.28 -1.76 6.55
C THR A 91 13.33 -3.18 7.14
N PHE A 92 12.41 -4.05 6.72
CA PHE A 92 12.30 -5.42 7.23
C PHE A 92 12.94 -6.47 6.31
N SER A 93 13.81 -6.06 5.39
CA SER A 93 14.44 -6.94 4.38
C SER A 93 15.06 -8.22 4.99
N ASN A 94 15.74 -8.09 6.13
CA ASN A 94 16.35 -9.21 6.85
C ASN A 94 15.34 -10.19 7.49
N GLN A 95 14.13 -9.73 7.78
CA GLN A 95 13.07 -10.51 8.44
C GLN A 95 11.94 -10.91 7.48
N LEU A 96 12.01 -10.48 6.23
CA LEU A 96 10.92 -10.58 5.26
C LEU A 96 10.49 -12.03 4.99
N GLU A 97 11.43 -12.97 4.96
CA GLU A 97 11.16 -14.40 4.74
C GLU A 97 10.40 -15.04 5.90
N SER A 98 10.55 -14.51 7.11
CA SER A 98 9.89 -15.00 8.32
C SER A 98 8.48 -14.44 8.53
N ILE A 99 8.09 -13.41 7.78
CA ILE A 99 6.75 -12.81 7.88
C ILE A 99 5.75 -13.71 7.13
N PRO A 100 4.68 -14.19 7.80
CA PRO A 100 3.65 -14.97 7.15
C PRO A 100 2.78 -14.07 6.27
N VAL A 101 3.13 -13.99 4.99
CA VAL A 101 2.34 -13.29 3.95
C VAL A 101 1.55 -14.33 3.16
N ASP A 102 0.32 -13.99 2.77
CA ASP A 102 -0.54 -14.91 2.00
C ASP A 102 0.12 -15.25 0.66
N ALA A 103 -0.10 -16.48 0.17
CA ALA A 103 0.56 -16.99 -1.03
C ALA A 103 0.27 -16.14 -2.29
N GLU A 104 -0.90 -15.51 -2.36
CA GLU A 104 -1.28 -14.59 -3.42
C GLU A 104 -0.42 -13.32 -3.40
N PHE A 105 -0.25 -12.73 -2.21
CA PHE A 105 0.51 -11.51 -1.99
C PHE A 105 2.02 -11.73 -2.01
N ARG A 106 2.50 -12.94 -1.67
CA ARG A 106 3.94 -13.29 -1.69
C ARG A 106 4.55 -13.19 -3.09
N ARG A 107 3.81 -13.49 -4.16
CA ARG A 107 4.29 -13.29 -5.55
C ARG A 107 4.46 -11.82 -5.89
N LYS A 108 3.48 -10.99 -5.52
CA LYS A 108 3.52 -9.54 -5.73
C LYS A 108 4.65 -8.92 -4.92
N LEU A 109 4.78 -9.28 -3.64
CA LEU A 109 5.86 -8.83 -2.76
C LEU A 109 7.25 -9.22 -3.27
N ARG A 110 7.41 -10.39 -3.90
CA ARG A 110 8.67 -10.76 -4.55
C ARG A 110 9.02 -9.83 -5.72
N SER A 111 8.03 -9.39 -6.51
CA SER A 111 8.21 -8.36 -7.54
C SER A 111 8.74 -7.04 -6.98
N PHE A 112 8.30 -6.66 -5.78
CA PHE A 112 8.80 -5.48 -5.07
C PHE A 112 10.26 -5.66 -4.64
N VAL A 113 10.61 -6.82 -4.06
CA VAL A 113 11.99 -7.13 -3.66
C VAL A 113 12.94 -7.18 -4.86
N ASP A 114 12.48 -7.72 -5.98
CA ASP A 114 13.25 -7.82 -7.24
C ASP A 114 13.33 -6.48 -8.00
N HIS A 115 12.79 -5.38 -7.44
CA HIS A 115 12.73 -4.05 -8.05
C HIS A 115 12.07 -4.03 -9.44
N GLN A 116 11.08 -4.89 -9.65
CA GLN A 116 10.37 -5.06 -10.93
C GLN A 116 9.11 -4.18 -11.04
N GLU A 117 8.79 -3.33 -10.04
CA GLU A 117 7.62 -2.42 -10.02
C GLU A 117 7.99 -0.92 -9.99
#